data_AF-A0A9D4QYP9-F1
#
_entry.id   AF-A0A9D4QYP9-F1
#
_cell.length_a   1.000
_cell.length_b   1.000
_cell.length_c   1.000
_cell.angle_alpha   90.00
_cell.angle_beta   90.00
_cell.angle_gamma   90.00
#
_symmetry.space_group_name_H-M   'P 1'
#
loop_
_entity.id
_entity.type
_entity.pdbx_description
1 polymer ?
#
loop_
_entity_poly.entity_id
_entity_poly.type
_entity_poly.pdbx_seq_one_letter_code
_entity_poly.pdbx_strand_id
1 'polypeptide(L)'
;MILQSKQYLFKLRNTKVCIFRLVLRISPQSNFKVLCDLGIKFGVNPEKAINLLRAAKNLGLDIIGVSFHVGSGCQEPEAFASAIQQARMVFDQGRDLGFNMTLLDIGGGFPGHAGASVSFDAVSCVRQFEAQFCAMELCFVLPVS
;
A
#
# COMPACT_ATOMS: atom_id res chain seq x y z
N MET A 1 -1.94 -0.94 -12.30
CA MET A 1 -3.33 -1.29 -11.91
C MET A 1 -3.30 -1.82 -10.47
N ILE A 2 -4.31 -1.52 -9.64
CA ILE A 2 -4.33 -1.92 -8.23
C ILE A 2 -4.99 -3.31 -8.09
N LEU A 3 -4.28 -4.25 -7.46
CA LEU A 3 -4.80 -5.58 -7.11
C LEU A 3 -5.31 -5.58 -5.68
N GLN A 4 -6.52 -6.11 -5.47
CA GLN A 4 -7.16 -6.12 -4.15
C GLN A 4 -7.71 -7.49 -3.74
N SER A 5 -7.83 -8.45 -4.66
CA SER A 5 -8.34 -9.79 -4.36
C SER A 5 -7.96 -10.83 -5.41
N LYS A 6 -8.10 -12.13 -5.05
CA LYS A 6 -7.86 -13.25 -5.98
C LYS A 6 -8.76 -13.22 -7.22
N GLN A 7 -9.97 -12.68 -7.11
CA GLN A 7 -10.92 -12.61 -8.24
C GLN A 7 -10.40 -11.72 -9.38
N TYR A 8 -9.62 -10.68 -9.07
CA TYR A 8 -9.00 -9.83 -10.09
C TYR A 8 -7.90 -10.54 -10.87
N LEU A 9 -7.18 -11.49 -10.25
CA LEU A 9 -6.14 -12.26 -10.93
C LEU A 9 -6.71 -13.08 -12.11
N PHE A 10 -7.88 -13.69 -11.93
CA PHE A 10 -8.55 -14.46 -12.98
C PHE A 10 -9.01 -13.60 -14.16
N LYS A 11 -9.41 -12.34 -13.92
CA LYS A 11 -9.77 -11.41 -14.99
C LYS A 11 -8.57 -11.06 -15.87
N LEU A 12 -7.38 -10.91 -15.28
CA LEU A 12 -6.15 -10.56 -16.00
C LEU A 12 -5.54 -11.72 -16.80
N ARG A 13 -5.82 -12.97 -16.40
CA ARG A 13 -5.28 -14.15 -17.08
C ARG A 13 -5.68 -14.24 -18.56
N ASN A 14 -6.83 -13.67 -18.93
CA ASN A 14 -7.39 -13.80 -20.28
C ASN A 14 -7.03 -12.64 -21.22
N THR A 15 -6.30 -11.62 -20.75
CA THR A 15 -5.85 -10.48 -21.58
C THR A 15 -4.42 -10.70 -22.06
N LYS A 16 -4.25 -11.13 -23.32
CA LYS A 16 -2.99 -11.62 -23.88
C LYS A 16 -2.00 -10.56 -24.44
N VAL A 17 -2.17 -9.25 -24.21
CA VAL A 17 -1.42 -8.23 -24.99
C VAL A 17 -0.74 -7.10 -24.19
N CYS A 18 -0.80 -7.06 -22.85
CA CYS A 18 -0.08 -6.03 -22.09
C CYS A 18 0.69 -6.61 -20.92
N ILE A 19 1.96 -6.22 -20.77
CA ILE A 19 2.71 -6.39 -19.51
C ILE A 19 2.10 -5.41 -18.51
N PHE A 20 1.25 -5.91 -17.61
CA PHE A 20 0.64 -5.09 -16.58
C PHE A 20 1.55 -5.04 -15.35
N ARG A 21 2.00 -3.83 -14.99
CA ARG A 21 2.61 -3.57 -13.67
C ARG A 21 1.50 -3.37 -12.64
N LEU A 22 1.54 -4.21 -11.61
CA LEU A 22 0.49 -4.30 -10.59
C LEU A 22 0.99 -3.79 -9.25
N VAL A 23 0.08 -3.15 -8.51
CA VAL A 23 0.34 -2.65 -7.16
C VAL A 23 -0.62 -3.36 -6.22
N LEU A 24 -0.10 -4.02 -5.20
CA LEU A 24 -0.91 -4.75 -4.25
C LEU A 24 -1.46 -3.81 -3.18
N ARG A 25 -2.78 -3.63 -3.11
CA ARG A 25 -3.38 -2.82 -2.04
C ARG A 25 -3.59 -3.66 -0.79
N ILE A 26 -2.99 -3.22 0.31
CA ILE A 26 -3.22 -3.76 1.65
C ILE A 26 -4.27 -2.94 2.40
N SER A 27 -4.92 -3.58 3.37
CA SER A 27 -5.78 -2.94 4.37
C SER A 27 -5.06 -2.99 5.71
N PRO A 28 -4.32 -1.92 6.09
CA PRO A 28 -3.58 -1.87 7.34
C PRO A 28 -4.51 -2.13 8.52
N GLN A 29 -4.11 -3.05 9.40
CA GLN A 29 -4.83 -3.27 10.65
C GLN A 29 -4.37 -2.22 11.65
N SER A 30 -5.30 -1.47 12.22
CA SER A 30 -4.98 -0.49 13.25
C SER A 30 -6.15 -0.24 14.20
N ASN A 31 -5.84 0.17 15.43
CA ASN A 31 -6.83 0.54 16.43
C ASN A 31 -7.13 2.05 16.43
N PHE A 32 -6.66 2.79 15.41
CA PHE A 32 -6.78 4.25 15.35
C PHE A 32 -8.16 4.70 14.91
N LYS A 33 -8.59 5.89 15.37
CA LYS A 33 -9.91 6.42 15.01
C LYS A 33 -9.83 7.08 13.64
N VAL A 34 -10.53 6.49 12.67
CA VAL A 34 -10.71 7.06 11.33
C VAL A 34 -12.17 7.47 11.13
N LEU A 35 -12.41 8.65 10.56
CA LEU A 35 -13.76 9.16 10.36
C LEU A 35 -14.54 8.32 9.33
N CYS A 36 -13.83 7.73 8.37
CA CYS A 36 -14.39 6.80 7.39
C CYS A 36 -13.43 5.63 7.19
N ASP A 37 -13.77 4.47 7.76
CA ASP A 37 -13.04 3.22 7.55
C ASP A 37 -13.44 2.62 6.19
N LEU A 38 -12.64 2.92 5.16
CA LEU A 38 -12.75 2.29 3.84
C LEU A 38 -12.03 0.91 3.79
N GLY A 39 -11.32 0.53 4.86
CA GLY A 39 -10.45 -0.64 4.96
C GLY A 39 -11.19 -1.98 4.99
N ILE A 40 -12.48 -2.00 5.38
CA ILE A 40 -13.30 -3.21 5.41
C ILE A 40 -13.73 -3.63 3.99
N LYS A 41 -13.82 -2.70 3.03
CA LYS A 41 -14.31 -2.97 1.67
C LYS A 41 -13.20 -3.21 0.64
N PHE A 42 -11.97 -2.73 0.89
CA PHE A 42 -10.91 -2.70 -0.12
C PHE A 42 -9.51 -2.96 0.48
N GLY A 43 -8.81 -3.96 -0.07
CA GLY A 43 -7.42 -4.29 0.28
C GLY A 43 -7.28 -5.65 0.96
N VAL A 44 -6.09 -6.25 0.85
CA VAL A 44 -5.79 -7.53 1.50
C VAL A 44 -5.22 -7.28 2.90
N ASN A 45 -5.58 -8.12 3.88
CA ASN A 45 -4.88 -8.11 5.17
C ASN A 45 -3.38 -8.41 4.92
N PRO A 46 -2.44 -7.59 5.45
CA PRO A 46 -1.00 -7.77 5.26
C PRO A 46 -0.48 -9.18 5.58
N GLU A 47 -1.01 -9.83 6.61
CA GLU A 47 -0.62 -11.20 6.98
C GLU A 47 -1.00 -12.22 5.91
N LYS A 48 -2.06 -11.95 5.15
CA LYS A 48 -2.56 -12.80 4.07
C LYS A 48 -1.99 -12.42 2.70
N ALA A 49 -1.23 -11.33 2.61
CA ALA A 49 -0.69 -10.80 1.36
C ALA A 49 0.22 -11.79 0.64
N ILE A 50 1.05 -12.54 1.39
CA ILE A 50 1.95 -13.56 0.85
C ILE A 50 1.22 -14.60 -0.03
N ASN A 51 0.00 -14.99 0.34
CA ASN A 51 -0.77 -15.98 -0.42
C ASN A 51 -1.22 -15.43 -1.77
N LEU A 52 -1.44 -14.12 -1.86
CA LEU A 52 -1.80 -13.45 -3.10
C LEU A 52 -0.56 -13.22 -3.97
N LEU A 53 0.57 -12.86 -3.38
CA LEU A 53 1.86 -12.73 -4.06
C LEU A 53 2.28 -14.06 -4.71
N ARG A 54 2.17 -15.18 -3.99
CA ARG A 54 2.42 -16.53 -4.55
C ARG A 54 1.50 -16.85 -5.73
N ALA A 55 0.21 -16.55 -5.60
CA ALA A 55 -0.75 -16.77 -6.68
C ALA A 55 -0.42 -15.91 -7.92
N ALA A 56 -0.02 -14.65 -7.72
CA ALA A 56 0.39 -13.77 -8.80
C ALA A 56 1.65 -14.26 -9.50
N LYS A 57 2.63 -14.76 -8.74
CA LYS A 57 3.87 -15.35 -9.30
C LYS A 57 3.56 -16.56 -10.18
N ASN A 58 2.69 -17.46 -9.71
CA ASN A 58 2.26 -18.64 -10.46
C ASN A 58 1.49 -18.29 -11.75
N LEU A 59 0.89 -17.10 -11.80
CA LEU A 59 0.18 -16.60 -12.98
C LEU A 59 1.06 -15.75 -13.90
N GLY A 60 2.35 -15.57 -13.58
CA GLY A 60 3.27 -14.75 -14.37
C GLY A 60 2.95 -13.25 -14.34
N LEU A 61 2.26 -12.78 -13.30
CA LEU A 61 1.93 -11.36 -13.14
C LEU A 61 3.10 -10.62 -12.48
N ASP A 62 3.30 -9.36 -12.86
CA ASP A 62 4.37 -8.51 -12.32
C ASP A 62 3.82 -7.54 -11.27
N ILE A 63 4.11 -7.83 -10.00
CA ILE A 63 3.79 -6.96 -8.87
C ILE A 63 5.02 -6.11 -8.57
N ILE A 64 4.87 -4.79 -8.67
CA ILE A 64 5.95 -3.81 -8.54
C ILE A 64 5.89 -3.02 -7.24
N GLY A 65 4.90 -3.26 -6.39
CA GLY A 65 4.67 -2.38 -5.26
C GLY A 65 3.49 -2.69 -4.38
N VAL A 66 3.37 -1.90 -3.33
CA VAL A 66 2.29 -1.97 -2.34
C VAL A 66 1.56 -0.62 -2.31
N SER A 67 0.24 -0.66 -2.11
CA SER A 67 -0.51 0.55 -1.77
C SER A 67 -1.36 0.37 -0.52
N PHE A 68 -1.66 1.45 0.17
CA PHE A 68 -2.61 1.44 1.28
C PHE A 68 -3.40 2.74 1.33
N HIS A 69 -4.41 2.80 2.19
CA HIS A 69 -5.14 4.03 2.48
C HIS A 69 -5.57 3.95 3.93
N VAL A 70 -5.07 4.83 4.80
CA VAL A 70 -5.36 4.78 6.24
C VAL A 70 -6.82 5.12 6.55
N GLY A 71 -7.46 5.94 5.73
CA GLY A 71 -8.85 6.37 5.91
C GLY A 71 -8.96 7.88 5.82
N SER A 72 -10.13 8.40 5.46
CA SER A 72 -10.34 9.86 5.37
C SER A 72 -10.41 10.48 6.76
N GLY A 73 -9.73 11.61 6.95
CA GLY A 73 -9.78 12.38 8.19
C GLY A 73 -9.08 11.72 9.38
N CYS A 74 -8.04 10.93 9.10
CA CYS A 74 -7.15 10.41 10.14
C CYS A 74 -6.43 11.58 10.83
N GLN A 75 -6.56 11.66 12.15
CA GLN A 75 -5.94 12.71 12.97
C GLN A 75 -4.68 12.21 13.71
N GLU A 76 -4.24 10.98 13.43
CA GLU A 76 -3.17 10.28 14.14
C GLU A 76 -2.03 9.90 13.17
N PRO A 77 -0.88 10.62 13.17
CA PRO A 77 0.27 10.30 12.31
C PRO A 77 0.80 8.86 12.50
N GLU A 78 0.62 8.29 13.68
CA GLU A 78 0.99 6.93 14.04
C GLU A 78 0.25 5.88 13.19
N ALA A 79 -0.95 6.21 12.67
CA ALA A 79 -1.67 5.35 11.76
C ALA A 79 -0.93 5.18 10.43
N PHE A 80 -0.33 6.25 9.91
CA PHE A 80 0.53 6.18 8.73
C PHE A 80 1.80 5.39 9.04
N ALA A 81 2.46 5.64 10.17
CA ALA A 81 3.66 4.90 10.57
C ALA A 81 3.41 3.38 10.64
N SER A 82 2.30 2.96 11.26
CA SER A 82 1.88 1.55 11.32
C SER A 82 1.58 0.97 9.93
N ALA A 83 0.89 1.73 9.06
CA ALA A 83 0.59 1.28 7.71
C ALA A 83 1.86 1.11 6.85
N ILE A 84 2.84 2.00 7.00
CA ILE A 84 4.16 1.93 6.33
C ILE A 84 4.91 0.66 6.77
N GLN A 85 4.92 0.35 8.06
CA GLN A 85 5.56 -0.85 8.58
C GLN A 85 4.92 -2.12 8.01
N GLN A 86 3.59 -2.16 7.98
CA GLN A 86 2.84 -3.28 7.38
C GLN A 86 3.10 -3.39 5.87
N ALA A 87 3.22 -2.25 5.16
CA ALA A 87 3.58 -2.23 3.75
C ALA A 87 5.00 -2.75 3.52
N ARG A 88 5.97 -2.37 4.36
CA ARG A 88 7.36 -2.86 4.30
C ARG A 88 7.43 -4.37 4.45
N MET A 89 6.68 -4.94 5.40
CA MET A 89 6.59 -6.40 5.58
C MET A 89 6.13 -7.10 4.28
N VAL A 90 5.10 -6.58 3.63
CA VAL A 90 4.59 -7.15 2.36
C VAL A 90 5.58 -6.91 1.21
N PHE A 91 6.31 -5.81 1.25
CA PHE A 91 7.36 -5.49 0.30
C PHE A 91 8.50 -6.52 0.33
N ASP A 92 8.98 -6.85 1.53
CA ASP A 92 10.02 -7.87 1.75
C ASP A 92 9.54 -9.25 1.30
N GLN A 93 8.31 -9.64 1.66
CA GLN A 93 7.69 -10.87 1.16
C GLN A 93 7.63 -10.93 -0.37
N GLY A 94 7.39 -9.79 -1.03
CA GLY A 94 7.42 -9.70 -2.49
C GLY A 94 8.82 -9.94 -3.05
N ARG A 95 9.84 -9.31 -2.46
CA ARG A 95 11.24 -9.47 -2.86
C ARG A 95 11.73 -10.91 -2.66
N ASP A 96 11.36 -11.55 -1.56
CA ASP A 96 11.70 -12.95 -1.27
C ASP A 96 11.11 -13.92 -2.31
N LEU A 97 9.96 -13.56 -2.90
CA LEU A 97 9.34 -14.29 -4.02
C LEU A 97 9.89 -13.89 -5.40
N GLY A 98 10.90 -13.01 -5.43
CA GLY A 98 11.56 -12.54 -6.64
C GLY A 98 10.74 -11.53 -7.45
N PHE A 99 9.92 -10.70 -6.79
CA PHE A 99 9.32 -9.52 -7.42
C PHE A 99 10.27 -8.33 -7.34
N ASN A 100 10.30 -7.50 -8.39
CA ASN A 100 11.01 -6.24 -8.37
C ASN A 100 10.11 -5.13 -7.79
N MET A 101 10.06 -5.08 -6.47
CA MET A 101 9.22 -4.13 -5.75
C MET A 101 9.92 -2.76 -5.71
N THR A 102 9.33 -1.72 -6.34
CA THR A 102 9.90 -0.37 -6.50
C THR A 102 8.91 0.77 -6.23
N LEU A 103 7.65 0.46 -5.92
CA LEU A 103 6.59 1.46 -5.80
C LEU A 103 5.85 1.33 -4.46
N LEU A 104 5.79 2.42 -3.70
CA LEU A 104 4.91 2.52 -2.52
C LEU A 104 3.92 3.67 -2.73
N ASP A 105 2.63 3.34 -2.73
CA ASP A 105 1.53 4.29 -2.82
C ASP A 105 0.83 4.37 -1.45
N ILE A 106 0.99 5.50 -0.77
CA ILE A 106 0.49 5.66 0.60
C ILE A 106 -0.99 6.09 0.65
N GLY A 107 -1.62 6.25 -0.52
CA GLY A 107 -3.00 6.67 -0.65
C GLY A 107 -3.26 8.09 -0.14
N GLY A 108 -4.50 8.34 0.26
CA GLY A 108 -4.96 9.61 0.81
C GLY A 108 -5.32 9.54 2.29
N GLY A 109 -6.03 10.56 2.77
CA GLY A 109 -6.46 10.67 4.17
C GLY A 109 -5.89 11.88 4.90
N PHE A 110 -4.98 12.61 4.26
CA PHE A 110 -4.49 13.90 4.73
C PHE A 110 -5.65 14.88 4.88
N PRO A 111 -5.72 15.63 5.99
CA PRO A 111 -6.77 16.60 6.18
C PRO A 111 -6.57 17.80 5.26
N GLY A 112 -7.61 18.15 4.49
CA GLY A 112 -7.59 19.24 3.50
C GLY A 112 -7.86 20.63 4.07
N HIS A 113 -7.73 20.85 5.38
CA HIS A 113 -8.00 22.16 6.00
C HIS A 113 -6.86 22.60 6.94
N ALA A 114 -6.53 23.89 6.90
CA ALA A 114 -5.40 24.52 7.61
C ALA A 114 -5.45 24.48 9.15
N GLY A 115 -6.46 23.83 9.74
CA GLY A 115 -6.64 23.69 11.19
C GLY A 115 -6.65 22.24 11.69
N ALA A 116 -6.28 21.28 10.84
CA ALA A 116 -6.20 19.88 11.26
C ALA A 116 -4.90 19.58 12.00
N SER A 117 -4.95 18.67 12.98
CA SER A 117 -3.80 18.32 13.81
C SER A 117 -2.71 17.54 13.07
N VAL A 118 -2.97 17.07 11.85
CA VAL A 118 -2.02 16.33 11.01
C VAL A 118 -1.75 17.12 9.73
N SER A 119 -0.69 17.90 9.69
CA SER A 119 -0.24 18.50 8.42
C SER A 119 0.48 17.46 7.55
N PHE A 120 0.54 17.70 6.25
CA PHE A 120 1.38 16.91 5.35
C PHE A 120 2.83 16.86 5.86
N ASP A 121 3.33 17.98 6.40
CA ASP A 121 4.67 18.08 6.99
C ASP A 121 4.87 17.17 8.20
N ALA A 122 3.83 16.96 9.02
CA ALA A 122 3.89 16.06 10.16
C ALA A 122 4.00 14.59 9.73
N VAL A 123 3.36 14.21 8.62
CA VAL A 123 3.46 12.87 8.04
C VAL A 123 4.77 12.68 7.27
N SER A 124 5.28 13.70 6.58
CA SER A 124 6.61 13.63 5.95
C SER A 124 7.75 13.62 6.97
N CYS A 125 7.54 14.22 8.15
CA CYS A 125 8.47 14.14 9.29
C CYS A 125 8.47 12.77 9.97
N VAL A 126 7.59 11.84 9.56
CA VAL A 126 7.67 10.43 9.96
C VAL A 126 8.98 9.86 9.39
N ARG A 127 10.05 10.01 10.17
CA ARG A 127 11.40 9.47 9.93
C ARG A 127 11.41 7.96 9.67
N GLN A 128 10.28 7.27 9.89
CA GLN A 128 10.11 5.88 9.48
C GLN A 128 10.23 5.66 7.97
N PHE A 129 9.89 6.61 7.09
CA PHE A 129 10.02 6.36 5.64
C PHE A 129 11.48 6.11 5.25
N GLU A 130 12.39 6.97 5.71
CA GLU A 130 13.82 6.78 5.53
C GLU A 130 14.31 5.55 6.29
N ALA A 131 13.93 5.34 7.55
CA ALA A 131 14.41 4.18 8.30
C ALA A 131 13.93 2.83 7.73
N GLN A 132 12.71 2.77 7.19
CA GLN A 132 12.09 1.56 6.66
C GLN A 132 12.48 1.30 5.21
N PHE A 133 12.91 2.30 4.44
CA PHE A 133 13.19 2.12 3.02
C PHE A 133 14.49 2.79 2.52
N CYS A 134 15.39 3.18 3.41
CA CYS A 134 16.62 3.97 3.16
C CYS A 134 17.49 3.48 1.98
N ALA A 135 17.44 2.18 1.65
CA ALA A 135 18.27 1.57 0.62
C ALA A 135 17.53 1.30 -0.70
N MET A 136 16.33 1.85 -0.88
CA MET A 136 15.41 1.47 -1.95
C MET A 136 15.08 2.71 -2.79
N GLU A 137 15.36 2.66 -4.09
CA GLU A 137 14.86 3.64 -5.06
C GLU A 137 13.35 3.47 -5.21
N LEU A 138 12.60 4.08 -4.28
CA LEU A 138 11.15 4.04 -4.27
C LEU A 138 10.56 5.25 -4.97
N CYS A 139 9.64 5.01 -5.89
CA CYS A 139 8.68 6.02 -6.26
C CYS A 139 7.61 6.11 -5.17
N PHE A 140 7.48 7.26 -4.52
CA PHE A 140 6.36 7.58 -3.65
C PHE A 140 5.29 8.28 -4.49
N VAL A 141 4.09 7.70 -4.54
CA VAL A 141 2.93 8.41 -5.08
C VAL A 141 2.19 9.02 -3.90
N LEU A 142 2.33 10.33 -3.79
CA LEU A 142 1.55 11.15 -2.86
C LEU A 142 0.26 11.60 -3.55
N PRO A 143 -0.85 11.70 -2.84
CA PRO A 143 -2.10 12.17 -3.42
C PRO A 143 -1.93 13.64 -3.81
N VAL A 144 -2.40 13.99 -5.01
CA VAL A 144 -2.63 15.37 -5.42
C VAL A 144 -3.83 15.91 -4.64
N SER A 145 -3.61 17.02 -3.94
CA SER A 145 -4.62 17.82 -3.22
C SER A 145 -5.77 18.26 -4.11
#